data_AF-A0A2E1VJE1-F1
#
_entry.id   AF-A0A2E1VJE1-F1
#
_cell.length_a   1.000
_cell.length_b   1.000
_cell.length_c   1.000
_cell.angle_alpha   90.00
_cell.angle_beta   90.00
_cell.angle_gamma   90.00
#
_symmetry.space_group_name_H-M   'P 1'
#
loop_
_entity.id
_entity.type
_entity.pdbx_description
1 polymer ?
#
loop_
_entity_poly.entity_id
_entity_poly.type
_entity_poly.pdbx_seq_one_letter_code
_entity_poly.pdbx_strand_id
1 'polypeptide(L)' 'RLGMGGGYYDRALEHCGPNAPLRIGVAFALQQSEFEPDQWDQPFDWIITELGFMRR' A
#
# COMPACT_ATOMS: atom_id res chain seq x y z
N ARG A 1 -1.36 -0.27 -5.14
CA ARG A 1 -2.04 -1.35 -4.36
C ARG A 1 -3.39 -1.48 -5.00
N LEU A 2 -3.83 -2.65 -5.45
CA LEU A 2 -5.19 -2.78 -5.96
C LEU A 2 -6.20 -2.87 -4.80
N GLY A 3 -6.98 -1.80 -4.62
CA GLY A 3 -8.05 -1.74 -3.63
C GLY A 3 -9.39 -2.23 -4.19
N MET A 4 -10.48 -1.95 -3.45
CA MET A 4 -11.84 -2.33 -3.85
C MET A 4 -12.51 -1.36 -4.84
N GLY A 5 -11.77 -0.42 -5.43
CA GLY A 5 -12.27 0.53 -6.45
C GLY A 5 -12.82 1.88 -5.94
N GLY A 6 -12.93 2.10 -4.62
CA GLY A 6 -13.49 3.34 -4.07
C GLY A 6 -12.50 4.49 -3.81
N GLY A 7 -11.19 4.25 -3.99
CA GLY A 7 -10.13 5.27 -3.82
C GLY A 7 -10.11 5.99 -2.45
N TYR A 8 -10.69 5.39 -1.41
CA TYR A 8 -10.80 6.02 -0.09
C TYR A 8 -9.42 6.19 0.58
N TYR A 9 -8.59 5.16 0.52
CA TYR A 9 -7.27 5.18 1.12
C TYR A 9 -6.30 6.09 0.37
N ASP A 10 -6.38 6.14 -0.96
CA ASP A 10 -5.50 7.02 -1.74
C ASP A 10 -5.76 8.49 -1.39
N ARG A 11 -7.02 8.91 -1.31
CA ARG A 11 -7.40 10.26 -0.85
C ARG A 11 -6.99 10.55 0.59
N ALA A 12 -7.13 9.58 1.49
CA ALA A 12 -6.75 9.75 2.90
C ALA A 12 -5.22 9.88 3.07
N LEU A 13 -4.44 9.13 2.28
CA LEU A 13 -2.98 9.10 2.37
C LEU A 13 -2.29 10.18 1.54
N GLU A 14 -2.95 10.74 0.52
CA GLU A 14 -2.44 11.83 -0.32
C GLU A 14 -2.03 13.06 0.51
N HIS A 15 -2.77 13.35 1.59
CA HIS A 15 -2.54 14.52 2.44
C HIS A 15 -1.48 14.32 3.52
N CYS A 16 -0.86 13.13 3.59
CA CYS A 16 0.17 12.81 4.57
C CYS A 16 1.53 13.37 4.10
N GLY A 17 1.93 14.51 4.67
CA GLY A 17 3.19 15.20 4.37
C GLY A 17 4.43 14.65 5.09
N PRO A 18 5.52 15.45 5.18
CA PRO A 18 6.74 15.08 5.90
C PRO A 18 6.44 14.69 7.35
N ASN A 19 7.07 13.62 7.85
CA ASN A 19 6.79 12.97 9.15
C ASN A 19 5.44 12.22 9.23
N ALA A 20 4.88 11.80 8.10
CA ALA A 20 3.74 10.89 8.08
C ALA A 20 4.04 9.57 8.82
N PRO A 21 3.02 8.93 9.42
CA PRO A 21 3.15 7.57 9.96
C PRO A 21 3.61 6.57 8.90
N LEU A 22 4.32 5.53 9.33
CA LEU A 22 4.68 4.41 8.47
C LEU A 22 3.42 3.73 7.94
N ARG A 23 3.36 3.60 6.62
CA ARG A 23 2.27 2.97 5.90
C ARG A 23 2.62 1.50 5.70
N ILE A 24 2.06 0.64 6.56
CA ILE A 24 2.31 -0.80 6.54
C ILE A 24 1.08 -1.51 6.00
N GLY A 25 1.24 -2.22 4.88
CA GLY A 25 0.24 -3.13 4.36
C GLY A 25 0.34 -4.50 5.04
N VAL A 26 -0.80 -5.09 5.39
CA VAL A 26 -0.87 -6.48 5.87
C VAL A 26 -1.67 -7.28 4.87
N ALA A 27 -1.07 -8.35 4.33
CA ALA A 27 -1.67 -9.18 3.30
C ALA A 27 -1.14 -10.60 3.40
N PHE A 28 -1.86 -11.56 2.83
CA PHE A 28 -1.29 -12.90 2.61
C PHE A 28 -0.31 -12.89 1.44
N ALA A 29 0.72 -13.75 1.50
CA ALA A 29 1.69 -13.87 0.41
C ALA A 29 1.02 -14.22 -0.94
N LEU A 30 -0.09 -14.97 -0.91
CA LEU A 30 -0.89 -15.31 -2.09
C LEU A 30 -1.45 -14.07 -2.83
N GLN A 31 -1.59 -12.93 -2.16
CA GLN A 31 -2.10 -11.70 -2.76
C GLN A 31 -1.03 -10.91 -3.53
N GLN A 32 0.22 -11.37 -3.53
CA GLN A 32 1.28 -10.75 -4.29
C GLN A 32 1.06 -11.00 -5.80
N SER A 33 0.92 -9.91 -6.55
CA SER A 33 0.76 -9.92 -8.00
C SER A 33 1.52 -8.75 -8.60
N GLU A 34 1.99 -8.92 -9.83
CA GLU A 34 2.43 -7.82 -10.68
C GLU A 34 1.19 -7.09 -11.21
N PHE A 35 1.23 -5.76 -11.19
CA PHE A 35 0.21 -4.89 -11.77
C PHE A 35 0.82 -3.49 -11.93
N GLU A 36 0.33 -2.74 -12.91
CA GLU A 36 0.72 -1.35 -13.11
C GLU A 36 -0.04 -0.45 -12.12
N PRO A 37 0.66 0.31 -11.27
CA PRO A 37 0.01 1.28 -10.39
C PRO A 37 -0.43 2.51 -11.17
N ASP A 38 -1.58 3.07 -10.82
CA ASP A 38 -2.01 4.38 -11.34
C ASP A 38 -1.20 5.52 -10.72
N GLN A 39 -1.17 6.68 -11.39
CA GLN A 39 -0.42 7.85 -10.91
C GLN A 39 -0.88 8.40 -9.54
N TRP A 40 -2.11 8.08 -9.12
CA TRP A 40 -2.69 8.52 -7.85
C TRP A 40 -2.60 7.46 -6.74
N ASP A 41 -2.09 6.25 -7.04
CA ASP A 41 -1.92 5.20 -6.05
C ASP A 41 -0.91 5.62 -4.99
N GLN A 42 -1.31 5.52 -3.72
CA GLN A 42 -0.41 5.81 -2.61
C GLN A 42 0.40 4.56 -2.23
N PRO A 43 1.76 4.63 -2.23
CA PRO A 43 2.59 3.49 -1.87
C PRO A 43 2.57 3.22 -0.36
N PHE A 44 2.88 1.98 -0.01
CA PHE A 44 3.22 1.56 1.34
C PHE A 44 4.73 1.54 1.51
N ASP A 45 5.22 1.80 2.72
CA ASP A 45 6.64 1.67 3.07
C ASP A 45 7.04 0.18 3.23
N TRP A 46 6.11 -0.60 3.80
CA TRP A 46 6.32 -2.03 4.08
C TRP A 46 5.06 -2.85 3.80
N ILE A 47 5.27 -4.11 3.42
CA ILE A 47 4.23 -5.13 3.36
C ILE A 47 4.63 -6.28 4.28
N ILE A 48 3.74 -6.67 5.18
CA ILE A 48 3.90 -7.81 6.06
C ILE A 48 2.98 -8.93 5.60
N THR A 49 3.55 -10.12 5.48
CA THR A 49 2.85 -11.36 5.16
C THR A 49 3.18 -12.44 6.20
N GLU A 50 2.51 -13.58 6.10
CA GLU A 50 2.82 -14.77 6.91
C GLU A 50 4.21 -15.34 6.62
N LEU A 51 4.85 -14.93 5.51
CA LEU A 51 6.20 -15.36 5.13
C LEU A 51 7.29 -14.38 5.58
N GLY A 52 6.94 -13.17 6.03
CA GLY A 52 7.90 -12.17 6.49
C GLY A 52 7.53 -10.72 6.14
N PHE A 53 8.54 -9.85 6.13
CA PHE A 53 8.40 -8.42 5.83
C PHE A 53 9.14 -8.04 4.55
N MET A 54 8.52 -7.20 3.72
CA MET A 54 9.06 -6.71 2.45
C MET A 54 9.02 -5.18 2.43
N ARG A 55 10.12 -4.56 1.98
CA ARG A 55 10.18 -3.12 1.73
C ARG A 55 9.64 -2.82 0.34
N ARG A 56 8.83 -1.76 0.22
CA ARG A 56 8.27 -1.30 -1.06
C ARG A 56 8.78 0.09 -1.43
#